data_AF-G2XD81-F1
#
_entry.id   AF-G2XD81-F1
#
_cell.length_a   1.000
_cell.length_b   1.000
_cell.length_c   1.000
_cell.angle_alpha   90.00
_cell.angle_beta   90.00
_cell.angle_gamma   90.00
#
_symmetry.space_group_name_H-M   'P 1'
#
loop_
_entity.id
_entity.type
_entity.pdbx_description
1 polymer ?
#
loop_
_entity_poly.entity_id
_entity_poly.type
_entity_poly.pdbx_seq_one_letter_code
_entity_poly.pdbx_strand_id
1 'polypeptide(L)'
;MATPPHYILVTGATGFIGAHVVDVLLSRGLRVRGATRSLAKGHLMMQSRPQYASKLDFVQVPDFAEGGDFSEAVKDVDAVVHVASPFSYDTKDNEKELILPAIVGVKAILAAAASNPNITRLVLTSSFASVMDANRSAPPYFTYTGNDWNPLTYAEAAAPSAPAFLAYRGSKLFAERAAWDFVAARNPAFSLVTLCPPMTFGPVVHPVASVDKLNESNAVLWRIAGGESPLPVARVPFWIDVRDLALAHVEALLRPGVGGQRFVPAASERFSYGRAASIMVDEFDWAKSKVQVEAQAIDESHGLDGQTAAEVLGLEYRSFKQTVVDLVRQAYEMDAKAELSKAGIRASNKTNMLLTQGYTNAHVSTESAGAARNGTSIPPKADPDLMSRNQSLSIWKPRSFPMADLFGRFCYETLDDEGDGDGDDVYQSTRRRRYAIHVQLPRWLFGRAWDYQVVKSAAGWRTNLQVWNIRPVSSVFQYALEGELELLREMFNKGIALPFDRTQDGFNLLHVRYNITNELR
;
A
#
# COMPACT_ATOMS: atom_id res chain seq x y z
N MET A 1 -19.74 -21.60 -24.31
CA MET A 1 -18.59 -21.31 -23.42
C MET A 1 -19.17 -20.77 -22.13
N ALA A 2 -18.71 -21.21 -20.96
CA ALA A 2 -19.17 -20.62 -19.70
C ALA A 2 -18.82 -19.13 -19.66
N THR A 3 -19.74 -18.29 -19.18
CA THR A 3 -19.48 -16.87 -18.99
C THR A 3 -18.35 -16.70 -17.96
N PRO A 4 -17.33 -15.86 -18.24
CA PRO A 4 -16.28 -15.59 -17.26
C PRO A 4 -16.89 -15.05 -15.96
N PRO A 5 -16.36 -15.40 -14.78
CA PRO A 5 -16.89 -14.88 -13.53
C PRO A 5 -16.65 -13.38 -13.45
N HIS A 6 -17.67 -12.61 -13.05
CA HIS A 6 -17.63 -11.15 -12.99
C HIS A 6 -17.67 -10.62 -11.55
N TYR A 7 -18.25 -11.39 -10.64
CA TYR A 7 -18.39 -11.01 -9.24
C TYR A 7 -17.85 -12.10 -8.31
N ILE A 8 -16.80 -11.75 -7.57
CA ILE A 8 -15.99 -12.72 -6.83
C ILE A 8 -16.14 -12.50 -5.32
N LEU A 9 -16.43 -13.56 -4.58
CA LEU A 9 -16.33 -13.55 -3.12
C LEU A 9 -14.88 -13.81 -2.70
N VAL A 10 -14.31 -12.96 -1.85
CA VAL A 10 -13.00 -13.17 -1.22
C VAL A 10 -13.17 -13.24 0.30
N THR A 11 -12.96 -14.42 0.90
CA THR A 11 -12.88 -14.53 2.36
C THR A 11 -11.49 -14.12 2.84
N GLY A 12 -11.41 -13.49 4.02
CA GLY A 12 -10.13 -12.99 4.52
C GLY A 12 -9.60 -11.79 3.70
N ALA A 13 -10.50 -11.07 3.02
CA ALA A 13 -10.19 -9.93 2.15
C ALA A 13 -9.46 -8.79 2.87
N THR A 14 -9.55 -8.70 4.20
CA THR A 14 -8.85 -7.70 5.03
C THR A 14 -7.51 -8.20 5.58
N GLY A 15 -7.10 -9.43 5.24
CA GLY A 15 -5.83 -10.02 5.66
C GLY A 15 -4.71 -9.82 4.63
N PHE A 16 -3.50 -10.28 4.98
CA PHE A 16 -2.30 -10.09 4.18
C PHE A 16 -2.44 -10.54 2.72
N ILE A 17 -2.72 -11.83 2.48
CA ILE A 17 -2.87 -12.38 1.13
C ILE A 17 -4.17 -11.88 0.48
N GLY A 18 -5.28 -11.91 1.22
CA GLY A 18 -6.61 -11.58 0.69
C GLY A 18 -6.71 -10.16 0.15
N ALA A 19 -6.03 -9.19 0.77
CA ALA A 19 -6.05 -7.81 0.29
C ALA A 19 -5.35 -7.64 -1.07
N HIS A 20 -4.25 -8.37 -1.31
CA HIS A 20 -3.62 -8.41 -2.63
C HIS A 20 -4.50 -9.11 -3.66
N VAL A 21 -5.19 -10.18 -3.28
CA VAL A 21 -6.17 -10.85 -4.17
C VAL A 21 -7.26 -9.87 -4.59
N VAL A 22 -7.81 -9.10 -3.64
CA VAL A 22 -8.80 -8.05 -3.91
C VAL A 22 -8.25 -7.04 -4.92
N ASP A 23 -7.02 -6.55 -4.72
CA ASP A 23 -6.40 -5.57 -5.63
C ASP A 23 -6.20 -6.11 -7.05
N VAL A 24 -5.73 -7.35 -7.18
CA VAL A 24 -5.55 -8.00 -8.50
C VAL A 24 -6.91 -8.15 -9.20
N LEU A 25 -7.95 -8.63 -8.50
CA LEU A 25 -9.30 -8.77 -9.07
C LEU A 25 -9.87 -7.42 -9.54
N LEU A 26 -9.79 -6.39 -8.69
CA LEU A 26 -10.29 -5.05 -9.01
C LEU A 26 -9.54 -4.41 -10.18
N SER A 27 -8.21 -4.60 -10.25
CA SER A 27 -7.39 -4.11 -11.37
C SER A 27 -7.76 -4.73 -12.71
N ARG A 28 -8.29 -5.96 -12.70
CA ARG A 28 -8.85 -6.65 -13.88
C ARG A 28 -10.29 -6.25 -14.19
N GLY A 29 -10.81 -5.27 -13.46
CA GLY A 29 -12.15 -4.75 -13.65
C GLY A 29 -13.27 -5.63 -13.10
N LEU A 30 -12.94 -6.68 -12.35
CA LEU A 30 -13.92 -7.56 -11.69
C LEU A 30 -14.54 -6.86 -10.48
N ARG A 31 -15.75 -7.28 -10.13
CA ARG A 31 -16.41 -6.88 -8.89
C ARG A 31 -16.01 -7.84 -7.78
N VAL A 32 -15.82 -7.33 -6.57
CA VAL A 32 -15.35 -8.10 -5.42
C VAL A 32 -16.25 -7.86 -4.22
N ARG A 33 -16.73 -8.95 -3.62
CA ARG A 33 -17.32 -8.96 -2.29
C ARG A 33 -16.29 -9.50 -1.30
N GLY A 34 -15.85 -8.65 -0.37
CA GLY A 34 -15.01 -9.08 0.73
C GLY A 34 -15.83 -9.62 1.90
N ALA A 35 -15.52 -10.81 2.40
CA ALA A 35 -16.04 -11.27 3.68
C ALA A 35 -15.05 -10.96 4.80
N THR A 36 -15.53 -10.30 5.86
CA THR A 36 -14.72 -9.84 7.00
C THR A 36 -15.45 -10.05 8.33
N ARG A 37 -14.70 -10.27 9.42
CA ARG A 37 -15.27 -10.29 10.79
C ARG A 37 -15.69 -8.90 11.27
N SER A 38 -15.06 -7.86 10.71
CA SER A 38 -15.24 -6.47 11.08
C SER A 38 -15.58 -5.63 9.86
N LEU A 39 -16.81 -5.12 9.80
CA LEU A 39 -17.22 -4.17 8.76
C LEU A 39 -16.39 -2.89 8.83
N ALA A 40 -15.95 -2.45 10.02
CA ALA A 40 -15.07 -1.28 10.13
C ALA A 40 -13.77 -1.46 9.32
N LYS A 41 -13.15 -2.64 9.38
CA LYS A 41 -11.99 -2.96 8.52
C LYS A 41 -12.35 -3.00 7.04
N GLY A 42 -13.53 -3.52 6.69
CA GLY A 42 -14.05 -3.49 5.31
C GLY A 42 -14.20 -2.06 4.79
N HIS A 43 -14.77 -1.16 5.58
CA HIS A 43 -14.90 0.26 5.21
C HIS A 43 -13.53 0.92 5.01
N LEU A 44 -12.53 0.64 5.85
CA LEU A 44 -11.17 1.15 5.65
C LEU A 44 -10.53 0.60 4.35
N MET A 45 -10.80 -0.66 3.99
CA MET A 45 -10.38 -1.23 2.71
C MET A 45 -11.02 -0.51 1.52
N MET A 46 -12.31 -0.16 1.62
CA MET A 46 -13.00 0.62 0.59
C MET A 46 -12.48 2.07 0.49
N GLN A 47 -12.27 2.73 1.63
CA GLN A 47 -11.77 4.11 1.69
C GLN A 47 -10.35 4.25 1.14
N SER A 48 -9.52 3.23 1.29
CA SER A 48 -8.17 3.18 0.69
C SER A 48 -8.17 2.86 -0.81
N ARG A 49 -9.35 2.57 -1.40
CA ARG A 49 -9.54 2.19 -2.80
C ARG A 49 -10.67 2.99 -3.47
N PRO A 50 -10.68 4.34 -3.38
CA PRO A 50 -11.81 5.14 -3.88
C PRO A 50 -12.07 4.95 -5.38
N GLN A 51 -11.03 4.64 -6.17
CA GLN A 51 -11.14 4.33 -7.60
C GLN A 51 -11.95 3.06 -7.91
N TYR A 52 -12.19 2.21 -6.91
CA TYR A 52 -12.93 0.96 -7.03
C TYR A 52 -14.24 0.96 -6.22
N ALA A 53 -14.72 2.13 -5.76
CA ALA A 53 -15.88 2.23 -4.89
C ALA A 53 -17.16 1.55 -5.44
N SER A 54 -17.34 1.50 -6.76
CA SER A 54 -18.48 0.83 -7.40
C SER A 54 -18.29 -0.68 -7.64
N LYS A 55 -17.10 -1.21 -7.33
CA LYS A 55 -16.70 -2.60 -7.61
C LYS A 55 -16.32 -3.38 -6.36
N LEU A 56 -16.23 -2.74 -5.20
CA LEU A 56 -15.85 -3.38 -3.94
C LEU A 56 -16.95 -3.18 -2.90
N ASP A 57 -17.51 -4.28 -2.41
CA ASP A 57 -18.42 -4.29 -1.26
C ASP A 57 -17.94 -5.29 -0.21
N PHE A 58 -18.48 -5.17 1.01
CA PHE A 58 -18.16 -6.06 2.12
C PHE A 58 -19.40 -6.60 2.79
N VAL A 59 -19.32 -7.87 3.19
CA VAL A 59 -20.29 -8.54 4.04
C VAL A 59 -19.61 -8.98 5.34
N GLN A 60 -20.37 -8.98 6.42
CA GLN A 60 -19.88 -9.45 7.71
C GLN A 60 -20.09 -10.95 7.85
N VAL A 61 -19.02 -11.67 8.17
CA VAL A 61 -19.07 -13.06 8.62
C VAL A 61 -18.36 -13.08 9.98
N PRO A 62 -19.11 -13.07 11.10
CA PRO A 62 -18.53 -12.85 12.44
C PRO A 62 -17.50 -13.90 12.82
N ASP A 63 -17.79 -15.16 12.52
CA ASP A 63 -16.95 -16.30 12.84
C ASP A 63 -16.75 -17.19 11.62
N PHE A 64 -15.51 -17.34 11.18
CA PHE A 64 -15.17 -18.25 10.06
C PHE A 64 -14.85 -19.67 10.55
N ALA A 65 -14.57 -19.84 11.85
CA ALA A 65 -14.09 -21.06 12.50
C ALA A 65 -15.24 -21.90 13.07
N GLU A 66 -16.31 -21.28 13.55
CA GLU A 66 -17.49 -21.98 14.12
C GLU A 66 -18.57 -22.29 13.08
N GLY A 67 -18.18 -22.41 11.81
CA GLY A 67 -19.11 -22.77 10.73
C GLY A 67 -19.98 -21.60 10.27
N GLY A 68 -19.41 -20.39 10.31
CA GLY A 68 -20.08 -19.14 9.99
C GLY A 68 -21.09 -19.18 8.86
N ASP A 69 -22.14 -18.37 8.99
CA ASP A 69 -23.14 -18.22 7.95
C ASP A 69 -22.57 -17.43 6.76
N PHE A 70 -22.27 -18.15 5.69
CA PHE A 70 -21.82 -17.60 4.42
C PHE A 70 -22.97 -17.36 3.43
N SER A 71 -24.24 -17.58 3.82
CA SER A 71 -25.39 -17.50 2.91
C SER A 71 -25.47 -16.15 2.20
N GLU A 72 -25.36 -15.04 2.93
CA GLU A 72 -25.30 -13.70 2.33
C GLU A 72 -24.03 -13.49 1.49
N ALA A 73 -22.91 -14.06 1.93
CA ALA A 73 -21.63 -13.87 1.25
C ALA A 73 -21.62 -14.50 -0.15
N VAL A 74 -22.27 -15.66 -0.31
CA VAL A 74 -22.31 -16.41 -1.57
C VAL A 74 -23.46 -15.98 -2.50
N LYS A 75 -24.33 -15.05 -2.11
CA LYS A 75 -25.39 -14.56 -3.00
C LYS A 75 -24.83 -13.80 -4.19
N ASP A 76 -25.32 -14.14 -5.38
CA ASP A 76 -25.05 -13.47 -6.66
C ASP A 76 -23.58 -13.47 -7.12
N VAL A 77 -22.68 -14.20 -6.45
CA VAL A 77 -21.29 -14.33 -6.87
C VAL A 77 -21.11 -15.51 -7.83
N ASP A 78 -20.10 -15.42 -8.69
CA ASP A 78 -19.80 -16.37 -9.76
C ASP A 78 -18.63 -17.31 -9.41
N ALA A 79 -17.82 -16.92 -8.44
CA ALA A 79 -16.67 -17.69 -7.97
C ALA A 79 -16.25 -17.26 -6.56
N VAL A 80 -15.46 -18.11 -5.89
CA VAL A 80 -15.01 -17.89 -4.51
C VAL A 80 -13.49 -18.04 -4.43
N VAL A 81 -12.83 -17.11 -3.75
CA VAL A 81 -11.46 -17.26 -3.26
C VAL A 81 -11.51 -17.32 -1.74
N HIS A 82 -11.24 -18.50 -1.18
CA HIS A 82 -11.23 -18.72 0.26
C HIS A 82 -9.82 -18.62 0.82
N VAL A 83 -9.47 -17.46 1.37
CA VAL A 83 -8.16 -17.19 2.01
C VAL A 83 -8.25 -17.25 3.53
N ALA A 84 -9.44 -17.01 4.10
CA ALA A 84 -9.64 -16.99 5.54
C ALA A 84 -9.28 -18.34 6.16
N SER A 85 -8.39 -18.33 7.15
CA SER A 85 -8.09 -19.51 7.96
C SER A 85 -7.63 -19.07 9.35
N PRO A 86 -7.99 -19.78 10.42
CA PRO A 86 -7.40 -19.53 11.73
C PRO A 86 -5.88 -19.73 11.68
N PHE A 87 -5.16 -18.83 12.35
CA PHE A 87 -3.71 -18.90 12.52
C PHE A 87 -3.38 -18.43 13.94
N SER A 88 -2.85 -19.33 14.77
CA SER A 88 -2.27 -19.02 16.07
C SER A 88 -1.18 -20.04 16.38
N TYR A 89 -0.06 -19.58 16.96
CA TYR A 89 0.94 -20.44 17.60
C TYR A 89 0.79 -20.50 19.12
N ASP A 90 -0.15 -19.74 19.67
CA ASP A 90 -0.51 -19.74 21.08
C ASP A 90 -1.84 -20.49 21.22
N THR A 91 -1.75 -21.81 21.35
CA THR A 91 -2.89 -22.71 21.50
C THR A 91 -2.70 -23.61 22.71
N LYS A 92 -3.76 -23.77 23.50
CA LYS A 92 -3.81 -24.63 24.69
C LYS A 92 -4.47 -25.97 24.40
N ASP A 93 -5.41 -26.00 23.45
CA ASP A 93 -6.06 -27.21 22.94
C ASP A 93 -5.92 -27.23 21.41
N ASN A 94 -4.89 -27.95 20.94
CA ASN A 94 -4.53 -28.05 19.52
C ASN A 94 -5.73 -28.46 18.64
N GLU A 95 -6.59 -29.35 19.14
CA GLU A 95 -7.73 -29.84 18.40
C GLU A 95 -8.82 -28.78 18.30
N LYS A 96 -9.28 -28.26 19.45
CA LYS A 96 -10.45 -27.38 19.51
C LYS A 96 -10.17 -25.95 19.07
N GLU A 97 -8.97 -25.45 19.26
CA GLU A 97 -8.63 -24.04 18.99
C GLU A 97 -8.01 -23.85 17.60
N LEU A 98 -7.54 -24.93 16.95
CA LEU A 98 -6.83 -24.83 15.67
C LEU A 98 -7.31 -25.82 14.60
N ILE A 99 -7.28 -27.13 14.87
CA ILE A 99 -7.57 -28.14 13.83
C ILE A 99 -9.05 -28.18 13.45
N LEU A 100 -9.94 -28.35 14.43
CA LEU A 100 -11.39 -28.39 14.19
C LEU A 100 -11.91 -27.08 13.58
N PRO A 101 -11.57 -25.88 14.10
CA PRO A 101 -11.88 -24.61 13.46
C PRO A 101 -11.53 -24.53 11.97
N ALA A 102 -10.35 -25.02 11.59
CA ALA A 102 -9.93 -24.99 10.18
C ALA A 102 -10.78 -25.92 9.30
N ILE A 103 -11.07 -27.13 9.78
CA ILE A 103 -11.91 -28.11 9.07
C ILE A 103 -13.35 -27.59 8.93
N VAL A 104 -13.92 -27.10 10.02
CA VAL A 104 -15.31 -26.61 10.08
C VAL A 104 -15.47 -25.40 9.17
N GLY A 105 -14.54 -24.43 9.22
CA GLY A 105 -14.58 -23.25 8.38
C GLY A 105 -14.55 -23.55 6.88
N VAL A 106 -13.68 -24.49 6.46
CA VAL A 106 -13.61 -24.93 5.06
C VAL A 106 -14.88 -25.66 4.62
N LYS A 107 -15.42 -26.55 5.46
CA LYS A 107 -16.69 -27.23 5.16
C LYS A 107 -17.86 -26.26 5.03
N ALA A 108 -17.91 -25.22 5.87
CA ALA A 108 -18.99 -24.23 5.85
C ALA A 108 -18.98 -23.40 4.56
N ILE A 109 -17.83 -22.88 4.12
CA ILE A 109 -17.76 -22.13 2.87
C ILE A 109 -18.06 -23.03 1.65
N LEU A 110 -17.64 -24.29 1.65
CA LEU A 110 -17.93 -25.23 0.57
C LEU A 110 -19.42 -25.55 0.48
N ALA A 111 -20.06 -25.79 1.63
CA ALA A 111 -21.50 -26.02 1.71
C ALA A 111 -22.30 -24.79 1.23
N ALA A 112 -21.89 -23.58 1.63
CA ALA A 112 -22.51 -22.36 1.15
C ALA A 112 -22.25 -22.12 -0.35
N ALA A 113 -21.02 -22.36 -0.83
CA ALA A 113 -20.73 -22.25 -2.25
C ALA A 113 -21.54 -23.24 -3.08
N ALA A 114 -21.79 -24.45 -2.57
CA ALA A 114 -22.59 -25.47 -3.24
C ALA A 114 -24.08 -25.13 -3.29
N SER A 115 -24.59 -24.23 -2.44
CA SER A 115 -25.99 -23.79 -2.47
C SER A 115 -26.26 -22.75 -3.56
N ASN A 116 -25.23 -22.11 -4.10
CA ASN A 116 -25.35 -21.20 -5.25
C ASN A 116 -24.82 -21.89 -6.53
N PRO A 117 -25.71 -22.29 -7.46
CA PRO A 117 -25.32 -23.00 -8.68
C PRO A 117 -24.55 -22.15 -9.69
N ASN A 118 -24.52 -20.82 -9.52
CA ASN A 118 -23.75 -19.92 -10.39
C ASN A 118 -22.25 -19.92 -10.08
N ILE A 119 -21.85 -20.45 -8.91
CA ILE A 119 -20.44 -20.55 -8.55
C ILE A 119 -19.79 -21.64 -9.41
N THR A 120 -18.76 -21.26 -10.18
CA THR A 120 -18.10 -22.14 -11.16
C THR A 120 -16.72 -22.63 -10.69
N ARG A 121 -16.08 -21.85 -9.81
CA ARG A 121 -14.74 -22.12 -9.29
C ARG A 121 -14.64 -21.68 -7.83
N LEU A 122 -14.07 -22.53 -7.00
CA LEU A 122 -13.61 -22.18 -5.66
C LEU A 122 -12.10 -22.39 -5.60
N VAL A 123 -11.35 -21.34 -5.29
CA VAL A 123 -9.89 -21.39 -5.04
C VAL A 123 -9.66 -21.31 -3.55
N LEU A 124 -9.05 -22.34 -2.98
CA LEU A 124 -8.76 -22.45 -1.54
C LEU A 124 -7.27 -22.20 -1.29
N THR A 125 -6.97 -21.25 -0.39
CA THR A 125 -5.62 -21.07 0.14
C THR A 125 -5.34 -22.14 1.21
N SER A 126 -4.61 -23.18 0.82
CA SER A 126 -4.03 -24.16 1.73
C SER A 126 -2.63 -23.70 2.17
N SER A 127 -1.66 -24.60 2.32
CA SER A 127 -0.28 -24.30 2.67
C SER A 127 0.63 -25.44 2.28
N PHE A 128 1.91 -25.16 2.03
CA PHE A 128 2.93 -26.20 1.93
C PHE A 128 2.97 -27.12 3.17
N ALA A 129 2.44 -26.66 4.31
CA ALA A 129 2.23 -27.48 5.50
C ALA A 129 1.32 -28.72 5.28
N SER A 130 0.41 -28.70 4.30
CA SER A 130 -0.40 -29.87 3.91
C SER A 130 0.31 -30.82 2.93
N VAL A 131 1.49 -30.43 2.44
CA VAL A 131 2.25 -31.14 1.40
C VAL A 131 3.52 -31.76 1.99
N MET A 132 4.25 -31.01 2.80
CA MET A 132 5.58 -31.39 3.26
C MET A 132 5.57 -32.60 4.21
N ASP A 133 6.59 -33.44 4.10
CA ASP A 133 6.89 -34.50 5.05
C ASP A 133 8.13 -34.11 5.85
N ALA A 134 7.94 -33.74 7.11
CA ALA A 134 9.03 -33.24 7.96
C ALA A 134 10.05 -34.31 8.36
N ASN A 135 9.74 -35.59 8.17
CA ASN A 135 10.64 -36.71 8.46
C ASN A 135 11.41 -37.17 7.21
N ARG A 136 11.11 -36.60 6.05
CA ARG A 136 11.82 -36.93 4.81
C ARG A 136 13.24 -36.37 4.85
N SER A 137 14.21 -37.24 4.64
CA SER A 137 15.63 -36.90 4.57
C SER A 137 16.23 -37.41 3.26
N ALA A 138 17.15 -36.65 2.68
CA ALA A 138 18.01 -37.16 1.60
C ALA A 138 19.15 -38.01 2.15
N PRO A 139 19.68 -38.98 1.37
CA PRO A 139 19.18 -39.45 0.07
C PRO A 139 18.01 -40.46 0.17
N PRO A 140 17.20 -40.64 -0.90
CA PRO A 140 17.28 -39.95 -2.19
C PRO A 140 16.71 -38.53 -2.15
N TYR A 141 17.22 -37.66 -3.04
CA TYR A 141 16.66 -36.33 -3.25
C TYR A 141 15.20 -36.42 -3.72
N PHE A 142 14.36 -35.50 -3.26
CA PHE A 142 12.94 -35.46 -3.59
C PHE A 142 12.45 -34.05 -3.87
N THR A 143 11.57 -33.88 -4.86
CA THR A 143 10.89 -32.61 -5.14
C THR A 143 9.42 -32.73 -4.82
N TYR A 144 8.92 -31.93 -3.88
CA TYR A 144 7.50 -31.86 -3.56
C TYR A 144 6.71 -31.21 -4.68
N THR A 145 5.54 -31.76 -4.95
CA THR A 145 4.58 -31.30 -5.96
C THR A 145 3.21 -31.12 -5.35
N GLY A 146 2.24 -30.62 -6.13
CA GLY A 146 0.83 -30.58 -5.71
C GLY A 146 0.21 -31.95 -5.44
N ASN A 147 0.82 -33.05 -5.90
CA ASN A 147 0.30 -34.41 -5.68
C ASN A 147 0.70 -34.97 -4.31
N ASP A 148 1.68 -34.36 -3.64
CA ASP A 148 2.16 -34.84 -2.36
C ASP A 148 1.28 -34.39 -1.20
N TRP A 149 1.16 -35.26 -0.20
CA TRP A 149 0.40 -35.01 1.01
C TRP A 149 1.28 -35.23 2.23
N ASN A 150 1.17 -34.33 3.20
CA ASN A 150 1.82 -34.49 4.48
C ASN A 150 1.30 -35.80 5.15
N PRO A 151 2.19 -36.71 5.59
CA PRO A 151 1.81 -37.99 6.18
C PRO A 151 1.31 -37.88 7.63
N LEU A 152 1.39 -36.69 8.23
CA LEU A 152 0.96 -36.42 9.60
C LEU A 152 -0.45 -36.93 9.86
N THR A 153 -0.61 -37.71 10.93
CA THR A 153 -1.92 -38.24 11.33
C THR A 153 -2.68 -37.24 12.20
N TYR A 154 -4.01 -37.40 12.25
CA TYR A 154 -4.85 -36.51 13.06
C TYR A 154 -4.50 -36.61 14.54
N ALA A 155 -4.30 -37.83 15.05
CA ALA A 155 -3.94 -38.07 16.44
C ALA A 155 -2.60 -37.42 16.81
N GLU A 156 -1.60 -37.47 15.94
CA GLU A 156 -0.31 -36.80 16.16
C GLU A 156 -0.45 -35.27 16.18
N ALA A 157 -1.24 -34.70 15.26
CA ALA A 157 -1.43 -33.25 15.20
C ALA A 157 -2.26 -32.70 16.38
N ALA A 158 -3.28 -33.45 16.80
CA ALA A 158 -4.22 -33.08 17.86
C ALA A 158 -3.69 -33.39 19.27
N ALA A 159 -2.61 -34.16 19.40
CA ALA A 159 -2.08 -34.53 20.70
C ALA A 159 -1.77 -33.28 21.56
N PRO A 160 -2.15 -33.25 22.85
CA PRO A 160 -1.84 -32.12 23.74
C PRO A 160 -0.33 -31.85 23.89
N SER A 161 0.50 -32.88 23.67
CA SER A 161 1.97 -32.76 23.68
C SER A 161 2.56 -32.30 22.33
N ALA A 162 1.75 -32.23 21.27
CA ALA A 162 2.22 -31.79 19.97
C ALA A 162 2.58 -30.30 20.03
N PRO A 163 3.76 -29.91 19.52
CA PRO A 163 4.14 -28.51 19.46
C PRO A 163 3.23 -27.75 18.49
N ALA A 164 2.99 -26.45 18.76
CA ALA A 164 2.04 -25.63 18.00
C ALA A 164 2.26 -25.64 16.48
N PHE A 165 3.51 -25.75 16.01
CA PHE A 165 3.79 -25.86 14.58
C PHE A 165 3.25 -27.16 13.95
N LEU A 166 3.17 -28.26 14.71
CA LEU A 166 2.64 -29.54 14.25
C LEU A 166 1.12 -29.50 14.19
N ALA A 167 0.47 -28.90 15.20
CA ALA A 167 -0.97 -28.63 15.18
C ALA A 167 -1.37 -27.71 14.01
N TYR A 168 -0.57 -26.68 13.74
CA TYR A 168 -0.74 -25.83 12.55
C TYR A 168 -0.67 -26.63 11.25
N ARG A 169 0.34 -27.52 11.10
CA ARG A 169 0.44 -28.41 9.94
C ARG A 169 -0.79 -29.30 9.80
N GLY A 170 -1.26 -29.91 10.89
CA GLY A 170 -2.48 -30.70 10.91
C GLY A 170 -3.70 -29.90 10.47
N SER A 171 -3.87 -28.67 10.99
CA SER A 171 -5.01 -27.82 10.64
C SER A 171 -5.10 -27.55 9.13
N LYS A 172 -3.96 -27.28 8.47
CA LYS A 172 -3.91 -27.07 7.01
C LYS A 172 -4.14 -28.37 6.24
N LEU A 173 -3.52 -29.46 6.67
CA LEU A 173 -3.66 -30.77 6.07
C LEU A 173 -5.12 -31.25 6.08
N PHE A 174 -5.75 -31.28 7.25
CA PHE A 174 -7.09 -31.86 7.40
C PHE A 174 -8.18 -30.94 6.86
N ALA A 175 -8.00 -29.62 6.89
CA ALA A 175 -8.92 -28.70 6.24
C ALA A 175 -8.89 -28.86 4.71
N GLU A 176 -7.71 -29.02 4.10
CA GLU A 176 -7.61 -29.25 2.67
C GLU A 176 -8.16 -30.63 2.26
N ARG A 177 -7.87 -31.70 3.03
CA ARG A 177 -8.49 -33.02 2.79
C ARG A 177 -10.01 -32.96 2.86
N ALA A 178 -10.55 -32.28 3.87
CA ALA A 178 -11.99 -32.08 4.00
C ALA A 178 -12.60 -31.35 2.79
N ALA A 179 -11.84 -30.45 2.13
CA ALA A 179 -12.29 -29.80 0.91
C ALA A 179 -12.40 -30.76 -0.28
N TRP A 180 -11.35 -31.56 -0.50
CA TRP A 180 -11.35 -32.55 -1.58
C TRP A 180 -12.37 -33.66 -1.34
N ASP A 181 -12.51 -34.13 -0.10
CA ASP A 181 -13.53 -35.11 0.29
C ASP A 181 -14.94 -34.57 0.04
N PHE A 182 -15.20 -33.29 0.33
CA PHE A 182 -16.48 -32.66 0.06
C PHE A 182 -16.79 -32.65 -1.44
N VAL A 183 -15.83 -32.25 -2.28
CA VAL A 183 -16.02 -32.20 -3.74
C VAL A 183 -16.25 -33.61 -4.30
N ALA A 184 -15.46 -34.59 -3.85
CA ALA A 184 -15.62 -35.98 -4.27
C ALA A 184 -16.98 -36.57 -3.86
N ALA A 185 -17.44 -36.27 -2.64
CA ALA A 185 -18.68 -36.83 -2.11
C ALA A 185 -19.96 -36.12 -2.61
N ARG A 186 -19.89 -34.80 -2.87
CA ARG A 186 -21.08 -33.99 -3.21
C ARG A 186 -21.17 -33.62 -4.69
N ASN A 187 -20.08 -33.73 -5.44
CA ASN A 187 -19.99 -33.34 -6.85
C ASN A 187 -20.67 -31.98 -7.13
N PRO A 188 -20.24 -30.89 -6.45
CA PRO A 188 -20.86 -29.58 -6.60
C PRO A 188 -20.66 -29.02 -8.02
N ALA A 189 -21.46 -28.00 -8.38
CA ALA A 189 -21.35 -27.34 -9.68
C ALA A 189 -19.98 -26.66 -9.92
N PHE A 190 -19.34 -26.18 -8.85
CA PHE A 190 -18.02 -25.58 -8.93
C PHE A 190 -16.91 -26.61 -8.96
N SER A 191 -15.82 -26.27 -9.66
CA SER A 191 -14.54 -26.96 -9.54
C SER A 191 -13.69 -26.37 -8.42
N LEU A 192 -12.91 -27.20 -7.72
CA LEU A 192 -11.98 -26.78 -6.67
C LEU A 192 -10.56 -26.68 -7.20
N VAL A 193 -9.84 -25.64 -6.78
CA VAL A 193 -8.37 -25.55 -6.91
C VAL A 193 -7.80 -25.21 -5.54
N THR A 194 -6.72 -25.87 -5.14
CA THR A 194 -6.00 -25.49 -3.92
C THR A 194 -4.61 -24.95 -4.26
N LEU A 195 -4.23 -23.88 -3.55
CA LEU A 195 -2.88 -23.34 -3.60
C LEU A 195 -2.20 -23.61 -2.26
N CYS A 196 -1.04 -24.25 -2.30
CA CYS A 196 -0.26 -24.67 -1.14
C CYS A 196 1.05 -23.87 -1.05
N PRO A 197 0.98 -22.55 -0.78
CA PRO A 197 2.18 -21.71 -0.75
C PRO A 197 3.09 -22.07 0.44
N PRO A 198 4.41 -21.91 0.28
CA PRO A 198 5.36 -21.97 1.38
C PRO A 198 5.39 -20.60 2.12
N MET A 199 6.53 -20.19 2.66
CA MET A 199 6.66 -18.90 3.34
C MET A 199 6.26 -17.76 2.41
N THR A 200 5.28 -16.94 2.82
CA THR A 200 4.80 -15.82 2.01
C THR A 200 5.34 -14.51 2.56
N PHE A 201 6.06 -13.74 1.75
CA PHE A 201 6.65 -12.46 2.12
C PHE A 201 6.20 -11.34 1.18
N GLY A 202 6.43 -10.09 1.56
CA GLY A 202 6.24 -8.93 0.68
C GLY A 202 5.39 -7.83 1.31
N PRO A 203 5.22 -6.69 0.62
CA PRO A 203 4.57 -5.51 1.17
C PRO A 203 3.09 -5.76 1.53
N VAL A 204 2.55 -5.02 2.49
CA VAL A 204 1.14 -5.05 2.90
C VAL A 204 0.32 -4.00 2.12
N VAL A 205 -0.92 -4.32 1.76
CA VAL A 205 -1.85 -3.39 1.08
C VAL A 205 -3.19 -3.22 1.81
N HIS A 206 -3.36 -3.93 2.93
CA HIS A 206 -4.46 -3.69 3.85
C HIS A 206 -4.06 -2.66 4.91
N PRO A 207 -5.02 -1.96 5.53
CA PRO A 207 -4.74 -1.08 6.66
C PRO A 207 -4.05 -1.86 7.80
N VAL A 208 -2.77 -1.57 8.02
CA VAL A 208 -1.98 -2.08 9.15
C VAL A 208 -1.62 -0.90 10.05
N ALA A 209 -2.01 -0.97 11.32
CA ALA A 209 -1.91 0.15 12.25
C ALA A 209 -0.46 0.49 12.65
N SER A 210 0.40 -0.52 12.75
CA SER A 210 1.81 -0.38 13.07
C SER A 210 2.60 -1.61 12.60
N VAL A 211 3.93 -1.49 12.56
CA VAL A 211 4.82 -2.60 12.22
C VAL A 211 4.67 -3.82 13.14
N ASP A 212 4.23 -3.63 14.39
CA ASP A 212 3.94 -4.73 15.34
C ASP A 212 2.69 -5.55 14.96
N LYS A 213 1.91 -5.09 13.98
CA LYS A 213 0.72 -5.77 13.46
C LYS A 213 0.94 -6.39 12.08
N LEU A 214 2.19 -6.46 11.61
CA LEU A 214 2.54 -7.24 10.43
C LEU A 214 2.21 -8.72 10.64
N ASN A 215 1.92 -9.43 9.54
CA ASN A 215 1.78 -10.88 9.56
C ASN A 215 3.09 -11.56 9.98
N GLU A 216 2.99 -12.75 10.58
CA GLU A 216 4.11 -13.45 11.23
C GLU A 216 5.39 -13.50 10.38
N SER A 217 5.28 -13.92 9.11
CA SER A 217 6.43 -14.01 8.21
C SER A 217 7.11 -12.66 7.96
N ASN A 218 6.33 -11.59 7.75
CA ASN A 218 6.86 -10.24 7.58
C ASN A 218 7.38 -9.66 8.91
N ALA A 219 6.75 -9.99 10.03
CA ALA A 219 7.19 -9.56 11.35
C ALA A 219 8.59 -10.11 11.67
N VAL A 220 8.92 -11.34 11.25
CA VAL A 220 10.27 -11.90 11.40
C VAL A 220 11.30 -11.07 10.60
N LEU A 221 11.02 -10.75 9.34
CA LEU A 221 11.92 -9.90 8.54
C LEU A 221 12.07 -8.50 9.16
N TRP A 222 11.01 -7.95 9.73
CA TRP A 222 11.09 -6.66 10.42
C TRP A 222 11.89 -6.71 11.74
N ARG A 223 11.80 -7.80 12.52
CA ARG A 223 12.65 -7.97 13.71
C ARG A 223 14.13 -8.08 13.36
N ILE A 224 14.46 -8.75 12.25
CA ILE A 224 15.84 -8.80 11.73
C ILE A 224 16.32 -7.40 11.33
N ALA A 225 15.49 -6.62 10.62
CA ALA A 225 15.74 -5.19 10.38
C ALA A 225 15.88 -4.39 11.71
N GLY A 226 15.21 -4.85 12.76
CA GLY A 226 15.30 -4.38 14.13
C GLY A 226 16.60 -4.72 14.86
N GLY A 227 17.46 -5.57 14.30
CA GLY A 227 18.71 -6.03 14.92
C GLY A 227 18.58 -7.33 15.73
N GLU A 228 17.55 -8.14 15.49
CA GLU A 228 17.40 -9.46 16.12
C GLU A 228 18.66 -10.33 15.87
N SER A 229 19.22 -10.88 16.95
CA SER A 229 20.31 -11.86 16.92
C SER A 229 20.19 -12.80 18.14
N PRO A 230 20.43 -14.12 18.00
CA PRO A 230 20.81 -14.82 16.77
C PRO A 230 19.70 -14.81 15.71
N LEU A 231 20.06 -14.89 14.43
CA LEU A 231 19.07 -14.93 13.36
C LEU A 231 18.21 -16.22 13.45
N PRO A 232 16.90 -16.14 13.19
CA PRO A 232 16.06 -17.33 13.14
C PRO A 232 16.52 -18.28 12.04
N VAL A 233 16.26 -19.58 12.19
CA VAL A 233 16.64 -20.60 11.20
C VAL A 233 15.45 -20.93 10.30
N ALA A 234 15.62 -20.79 8.99
CA ALA A 234 14.65 -21.20 7.99
C ALA A 234 14.60 -22.73 7.88
N ARG A 235 13.68 -23.37 8.62
CA ARG A 235 13.50 -24.84 8.58
C ARG A 235 12.92 -25.36 7.25
N VAL A 236 12.32 -24.46 6.47
CA VAL A 236 11.79 -24.73 5.14
C VAL A 236 12.26 -23.59 4.24
N PRO A 237 13.20 -23.81 3.33
CA PRO A 237 13.86 -22.72 2.58
C PRO A 237 13.10 -22.30 1.32
N PHE A 238 11.80 -22.61 1.21
CA PHE A 238 10.94 -22.21 0.10
C PHE A 238 10.08 -21.02 0.46
N TRP A 239 9.81 -20.16 -0.51
CA TRP A 239 9.04 -18.94 -0.30
C TRP A 239 8.34 -18.47 -1.58
N ILE A 240 7.43 -17.50 -1.43
CA ILE A 240 6.76 -16.80 -2.52
C ILE A 240 6.46 -15.34 -2.14
N ASP A 241 6.50 -14.42 -3.10
CA ASP A 241 6.01 -13.06 -2.92
C ASP A 241 4.47 -13.04 -2.86
N VAL A 242 3.89 -12.32 -1.92
CA VAL A 242 2.44 -12.21 -1.74
C VAL A 242 1.72 -11.70 -2.98
N ARG A 243 2.37 -10.87 -3.81
CA ARG A 243 1.81 -10.35 -5.07
C ARG A 243 1.73 -11.45 -6.13
N ASP A 244 2.74 -12.32 -6.18
CA ASP A 244 2.76 -13.47 -7.10
C ASP A 244 1.75 -14.52 -6.65
N LEU A 245 1.63 -14.73 -5.34
CA LEU A 245 0.61 -15.61 -4.77
C LEU A 245 -0.80 -15.08 -5.05
N ALA A 246 -1.03 -13.77 -4.94
CA ALA A 246 -2.32 -13.17 -5.29
C ALA A 246 -2.65 -13.32 -6.77
N LEU A 247 -1.67 -13.16 -7.66
CA LEU A 247 -1.82 -13.48 -9.08
C LEU A 247 -2.17 -14.96 -9.28
N ALA A 248 -1.50 -15.88 -8.59
CA ALA A 248 -1.81 -17.31 -8.65
C ALA A 248 -3.27 -17.61 -8.26
N HIS A 249 -3.81 -16.95 -7.22
CA HIS A 249 -5.22 -17.10 -6.84
C HIS A 249 -6.16 -16.66 -7.97
N VAL A 250 -5.89 -15.51 -8.58
CA VAL A 250 -6.75 -14.95 -9.63
C VAL A 250 -6.63 -15.76 -10.93
N GLU A 251 -5.44 -16.24 -11.29
CA GLU A 251 -5.25 -17.11 -12.46
C GLU A 251 -5.90 -18.48 -12.24
N ALA A 252 -5.76 -19.07 -11.06
CA ALA A 252 -6.45 -20.31 -10.68
C ALA A 252 -7.98 -20.15 -10.72
N LEU A 253 -8.48 -18.94 -10.48
CA LEU A 253 -9.90 -18.62 -10.55
C LEU A 253 -10.40 -18.53 -12.00
N LEU A 254 -9.66 -17.80 -12.84
CA LEU A 254 -10.12 -17.37 -14.17
C LEU A 254 -9.74 -18.32 -15.31
N ARG A 255 -8.63 -19.04 -15.20
CA ARG A 255 -8.15 -19.89 -16.31
C ARG A 255 -9.08 -21.09 -16.52
N PRO A 256 -9.39 -21.45 -17.79
CA PRO A 256 -10.08 -22.68 -18.09
C PRO A 256 -9.15 -23.89 -17.88
N GLY A 257 -9.72 -25.06 -17.57
CA GLY A 257 -8.97 -26.33 -17.51
C GLY A 257 -8.08 -26.55 -16.27
N VAL A 258 -7.99 -25.57 -15.37
CA VAL A 258 -7.15 -25.71 -14.14
C VAL A 258 -7.92 -26.27 -12.93
N GLY A 259 -9.23 -26.44 -13.04
CA GLY A 259 -10.07 -27.03 -11.99
C GLY A 259 -9.67 -28.46 -11.66
N GLY A 260 -9.81 -28.86 -10.39
CA GLY A 260 -9.43 -30.19 -9.91
C GLY A 260 -7.94 -30.35 -9.58
N GLN A 261 -7.18 -29.25 -9.53
CA GLN A 261 -5.74 -29.30 -9.30
C GLN A 261 -5.31 -28.72 -7.95
N ARG A 262 -4.17 -29.20 -7.47
CA ARG A 262 -3.42 -28.66 -6.33
C ARG A 262 -2.12 -28.08 -6.87
N PHE A 263 -1.77 -26.86 -6.48
CA PHE A 263 -0.51 -26.22 -6.89
C PHE A 263 0.33 -25.85 -5.67
N VAL A 264 1.65 -25.88 -5.81
CA VAL A 264 2.62 -25.42 -4.81
C VAL A 264 3.37 -24.19 -5.35
N PRO A 265 2.69 -23.03 -5.53
CA PRO A 265 3.34 -21.86 -6.12
C PRO A 265 4.48 -21.39 -5.21
N ALA A 266 5.70 -21.35 -5.77
CA ALA A 266 6.91 -21.02 -5.05
C ALA A 266 7.97 -20.48 -6.00
N ALA A 267 8.73 -19.47 -5.56
CA ALA A 267 9.90 -19.03 -6.28
C ALA A 267 10.97 -20.14 -6.28
N SER A 268 11.73 -20.24 -7.38
CA SER A 268 12.83 -21.21 -7.49
C SER A 268 14.03 -20.89 -6.59
N GLU A 269 14.21 -19.60 -6.27
CA GLU A 269 15.23 -19.12 -5.34
C GLU A 269 14.95 -19.63 -3.93
N ARG A 270 15.94 -20.23 -3.26
CA ARG A 270 15.84 -20.57 -1.83
C ARG A 270 16.16 -19.37 -0.95
N PHE A 271 15.59 -19.32 0.25
CA PHE A 271 15.87 -18.26 1.21
C PHE A 271 16.52 -18.76 2.51
N SER A 272 17.26 -17.87 3.15
CA SER A 272 17.61 -17.95 4.57
C SER A 272 17.44 -16.55 5.18
N TYR A 273 17.34 -16.48 6.50
CA TYR A 273 17.26 -15.19 7.18
C TYR A 273 18.62 -14.46 7.15
N GLY A 274 19.73 -15.21 7.09
CA GLY A 274 21.05 -14.66 6.77
C GLY A 274 21.09 -13.94 5.43
N ARG A 275 20.52 -14.53 4.37
CA ARG A 275 20.39 -13.89 3.05
C ARG A 275 19.54 -12.62 3.12
N ALA A 276 18.43 -12.65 3.86
CA ALA A 276 17.59 -11.46 4.07
C ALA A 276 18.35 -10.34 4.79
N ALA A 277 19.11 -10.66 5.84
CA ALA A 277 19.94 -9.70 6.57
C ALA A 277 21.01 -9.07 5.67
N SER A 278 21.69 -9.87 4.83
CA SER A 278 22.64 -9.37 3.83
C SER A 278 21.97 -8.40 2.85
N ILE A 279 20.81 -8.76 2.30
CA ILE A 279 20.03 -7.86 1.42
C ILE A 279 19.70 -6.53 2.13
N MET A 280 19.32 -6.57 3.41
CA MET A 280 19.02 -5.35 4.18
C MET A 280 20.26 -4.45 4.32
N VAL A 281 21.41 -5.02 4.67
CA VAL A 281 22.67 -4.29 4.84
C VAL A 281 23.18 -3.70 3.52
N ASP A 282 23.01 -4.42 2.42
CA ASP A 282 23.44 -3.98 1.09
C ASP A 282 22.56 -2.83 0.54
N GLU A 283 21.25 -2.86 0.82
CA GLU A 283 20.28 -1.96 0.20
C GLU A 283 19.87 -0.77 1.07
N PHE A 284 20.13 -0.80 2.39
CA PHE A 284 19.74 0.25 3.33
C PHE A 284 20.91 0.68 4.22
N ASP A 285 21.36 1.93 4.08
CA ASP A 285 22.49 2.45 4.87
C ASP A 285 22.24 2.40 6.38
N TRP A 286 21.00 2.63 6.82
CA TRP A 286 20.63 2.53 8.25
C TRP A 286 20.74 1.11 8.80
N ALA A 287 20.66 0.08 7.94
CA ALA A 287 20.76 -1.31 8.35
C ALA A 287 22.20 -1.70 8.67
N LYS A 288 23.21 -1.06 8.06
CA LYS A 288 24.64 -1.37 8.25
C LYS A 288 25.10 -1.29 9.70
N SER A 289 24.51 -0.40 10.49
CA SER A 289 24.85 -0.23 11.91
C SER A 289 23.94 -1.02 12.87
N LYS A 290 22.91 -1.71 12.35
CA LYS A 290 21.82 -2.28 13.16
C LYS A 290 21.62 -3.76 12.94
N VAL A 291 21.58 -4.19 11.68
CA VAL A 291 21.28 -5.57 11.28
C VAL A 291 22.52 -6.43 11.43
N GLN A 292 22.37 -7.57 12.13
CA GLN A 292 23.43 -8.57 12.23
C GLN A 292 23.36 -9.52 11.03
N VAL A 293 24.50 -9.74 10.37
CA VAL A 293 24.59 -10.68 9.24
C VAL A 293 25.24 -11.97 9.73
N GLU A 294 24.50 -13.07 9.66
CA GLU A 294 24.99 -14.40 10.01
C GLU A 294 24.85 -15.31 8.79
N ALA A 295 25.94 -15.98 8.40
CA ALA A 295 25.87 -16.97 7.34
C ALA A 295 25.06 -18.18 7.81
N GLN A 296 24.02 -18.55 7.05
CA GLN A 296 23.16 -19.69 7.37
C GLN A 296 23.16 -20.68 6.22
N ALA A 297 23.40 -21.95 6.54
CA ALA A 297 23.24 -23.04 5.58
C ALA A 297 21.78 -23.11 5.11
N ILE A 298 21.60 -23.30 3.81
CA ILE A 298 20.29 -23.55 3.20
C ILE A 298 20.17 -25.05 3.00
N ASP A 299 19.03 -25.62 3.41
CA ASP A 299 18.75 -27.02 3.15
C ASP A 299 18.48 -27.25 1.65
N GLU A 300 19.34 -28.05 1.02
CA GLU A 300 19.24 -28.43 -0.39
C GLU A 300 18.88 -29.91 -0.56
N SER A 301 18.51 -30.61 0.52
CA SER A 301 18.16 -32.03 0.49
C SER A 301 16.89 -32.34 -0.30
N HIS A 302 16.05 -31.33 -0.55
CA HIS A 302 14.80 -31.47 -1.28
C HIS A 302 14.44 -30.19 -2.06
N GLY A 303 13.46 -30.33 -2.96
CA GLY A 303 12.93 -29.27 -3.81
C GLY A 303 11.43 -29.06 -3.64
N LEU A 304 10.92 -27.98 -4.22
CA LEU A 304 9.49 -27.68 -4.35
C LEU A 304 9.21 -27.26 -5.79
N ASP A 305 8.28 -27.93 -6.45
CA ASP A 305 7.93 -27.69 -7.85
C ASP A 305 6.99 -26.48 -8.01
N GLY A 306 7.56 -25.28 -7.85
CA GLY A 306 6.87 -24.04 -8.18
C GLY A 306 6.68 -23.83 -9.69
N GLN A 307 7.43 -24.55 -10.53
CA GLN A 307 7.44 -24.34 -11.98
C GLN A 307 6.14 -24.79 -12.64
N THR A 308 5.58 -25.93 -12.22
CA THR A 308 4.26 -26.37 -12.72
C THR A 308 3.19 -25.29 -12.51
N ALA A 309 3.17 -24.64 -11.34
CA ALA A 309 2.24 -23.54 -11.08
C ALA A 309 2.52 -22.33 -11.98
N ALA A 310 3.79 -21.97 -12.19
CA ALA A 310 4.17 -20.88 -13.07
C ALA A 310 3.75 -21.09 -14.52
N GLU A 311 3.94 -22.30 -15.06
CA GLU A 311 3.57 -22.62 -16.44
C GLU A 311 2.05 -22.64 -16.64
N VAL A 312 1.33 -23.36 -15.76
CA VAL A 312 -0.13 -23.53 -15.88
C VAL A 312 -0.88 -22.22 -15.61
N LEU A 313 -0.44 -21.46 -14.59
CA LEU A 313 -1.08 -20.21 -14.18
C LEU A 313 -0.45 -18.96 -14.81
N GLY A 314 0.62 -19.10 -15.61
CA GLY A 314 1.32 -18.00 -16.28
C GLY A 314 1.90 -16.98 -15.30
N LEU A 315 2.64 -17.47 -14.29
CA LEU A 315 3.25 -16.64 -13.26
C LEU A 315 4.71 -16.36 -13.60
N GLU A 316 5.14 -15.15 -13.25
CA GLU A 316 6.55 -14.79 -13.16
C GLU A 316 6.85 -14.44 -11.71
N TYR A 317 7.79 -15.16 -11.11
CA TYR A 317 8.13 -14.95 -9.70
C TYR A 317 9.12 -13.81 -9.52
N ARG A 318 8.84 -12.93 -8.56
CA ARG A 318 9.75 -11.88 -8.10
C ARG A 318 10.97 -12.49 -7.42
N SER A 319 12.09 -11.76 -7.46
CA SER A 319 13.31 -12.16 -6.73
C SER A 319 13.15 -11.92 -5.23
N PHE A 320 13.84 -12.73 -4.41
CA PHE A 320 13.81 -12.57 -2.95
C PHE A 320 14.30 -11.19 -2.53
N LYS A 321 15.34 -10.69 -3.21
CA LYS A 321 15.85 -9.34 -3.02
C LYS A 321 14.77 -8.28 -3.17
N GLN A 322 14.02 -8.31 -4.27
CA GLN A 322 12.95 -7.35 -4.51
C GLN A 322 11.86 -7.43 -3.42
N THR A 323 11.44 -8.63 -3.06
CA THR A 323 10.43 -8.86 -2.03
C THR A 323 10.86 -8.31 -0.66
N VAL A 324 12.11 -8.57 -0.24
CA VAL A 324 12.67 -8.06 1.02
C VAL A 324 12.79 -6.55 0.99
N VAL A 325 13.34 -5.97 -0.08
CA VAL A 325 13.52 -4.51 -0.21
C VAL A 325 12.18 -3.78 -0.15
N ASP A 326 11.18 -4.24 -0.89
CA ASP A 326 9.87 -3.59 -0.93
C ASP A 326 9.18 -3.62 0.44
N LEU A 327 9.23 -4.78 1.13
CA LEU A 327 8.68 -4.91 2.48
C LEU A 327 9.41 -4.02 3.49
N VAL A 328 10.75 -4.09 3.52
CA VAL A 328 11.56 -3.38 4.53
C VAL A 328 11.44 -1.88 4.36
N ARG A 329 11.42 -1.38 3.10
CA ARG A 329 11.16 0.04 2.81
C ARG A 329 9.81 0.47 3.36
N GLN A 330 8.75 -0.28 3.05
CA GLN A 330 7.40 0.04 3.52
C GLN A 330 7.30 0.01 5.06
N ALA A 331 7.86 -1.01 5.70
CA ALA A 331 7.84 -1.15 7.15
C ALA A 331 8.62 0.00 7.83
N TYR A 332 9.77 0.39 7.29
CA TYR A 332 10.53 1.52 7.77
C TYR A 332 9.74 2.84 7.69
N GLU A 333 9.05 3.09 6.57
CA GLU A 333 8.18 4.26 6.41
C GLU A 333 7.00 4.26 7.39
N MET A 334 6.41 3.08 7.66
CA MET A 334 5.35 2.92 8.64
C MET A 334 5.83 3.22 10.06
N ASP A 335 7.01 2.71 10.43
CA ASP A 335 7.62 2.93 11.74
C ASP A 335 7.97 4.40 11.96
N ALA A 336 8.60 5.03 10.96
CA ALA A 336 8.91 6.46 10.99
C ALA A 336 7.64 7.32 11.18
N LYS A 337 6.55 7.00 10.47
CA LYS A 337 5.25 7.70 10.65
C LYS A 337 4.67 7.50 12.04
N ALA A 338 4.81 6.31 12.62
CA ALA A 338 4.32 6.02 13.97
C ALA A 338 5.08 6.82 15.03
N GLU A 339 6.41 6.93 14.91
CA GLU A 339 7.24 7.73 15.82
C GLU A 339 6.91 9.23 15.77
N LEU A 340 6.66 9.77 14.57
CA LEU A 340 6.19 11.17 14.42
C LEU A 340 4.84 11.39 15.10
N SER A 341 3.90 10.45 14.92
CA SER A 341 2.59 10.54 15.58
C SER A 341 2.72 10.48 17.10
N LYS A 342 3.63 9.68 17.66
CA LYS A 342 3.92 9.62 19.11
C LYS A 342 4.52 10.93 19.61
N ALA A 343 5.34 11.60 18.80
CA ALA A 343 5.90 12.92 19.10
C ALA A 343 4.88 14.07 19.02
N GLY A 344 3.59 13.77 18.78
CA GLY A 344 2.52 14.78 18.66
C GLY A 344 2.48 15.48 17.30
N ILE A 345 3.26 15.01 16.33
CA ILE A 345 3.34 15.57 14.98
C ILE A 345 2.35 14.81 14.10
N ARG A 346 1.17 15.39 13.85
CA ARG A 346 0.16 14.81 12.95
C ARG A 346 0.47 15.24 11.52
N ALA A 347 0.71 14.27 10.63
CA ALA A 347 0.62 14.53 9.19
C ALA A 347 -0.80 15.02 8.87
N SER A 348 -0.94 16.19 8.27
CA SER A 348 -2.25 16.69 7.86
C SER A 348 -2.78 15.82 6.72
N ASN A 349 -3.77 14.97 7.01
CA ASN A 349 -4.57 14.32 5.99
C ASN A 349 -5.42 15.38 5.26
N LYS A 350 -4.83 16.09 4.28
CA LYS A 350 -5.51 16.77 3.16
C LYS A 350 -4.48 17.53 2.32
N THR A 351 -3.89 16.84 1.36
CA THR A 351 -3.70 17.42 0.02
C THR A 351 -3.94 16.30 -1.00
N ASN A 352 -5.20 16.09 -1.37
CA ASN A 352 -5.48 15.56 -2.70
C ASN A 352 -5.03 16.66 -3.68
N MET A 353 -3.75 16.69 -4.01
CA MET A 353 -3.31 17.41 -5.17
C MET A 353 -3.68 16.52 -6.35
N LEU A 354 -4.89 16.74 -6.87
CA LEU A 354 -5.18 16.39 -8.25
C LEU A 354 -4.12 17.10 -9.08
N LEU A 355 -3.09 16.38 -9.49
CA LEU A 355 -2.31 16.67 -10.68
C LEU A 355 -3.23 16.43 -11.88
N THR A 356 -4.29 17.24 -11.99
CA THR A 356 -4.89 17.49 -13.29
C THR A 356 -3.85 18.25 -14.10
N GLN A 357 -3.56 17.71 -15.27
CA GLN A 357 -2.72 18.32 -16.28
C GLN A 357 -2.93 19.84 -16.37
N GLY A 358 -1.87 20.60 -16.14
CA GLY A 358 -1.72 21.97 -16.62
C GLY A 358 -2.46 23.06 -15.84
N TYR A 359 -1.72 24.13 -15.56
CA TYR A 359 -2.17 25.47 -15.17
C TYR A 359 -2.54 25.66 -13.69
N THR A 360 -1.70 26.41 -12.98
CA THR A 360 -2.11 27.18 -11.79
C THR A 360 -2.06 28.67 -12.14
N ASN A 361 -3.23 29.30 -12.25
CA ASN A 361 -3.34 30.76 -12.27
C ASN A 361 -3.31 31.26 -10.83
N ALA A 362 -2.37 32.14 -10.48
CA ALA A 362 -2.38 32.85 -9.21
C ALA A 362 -2.95 34.27 -9.44
N HIS A 363 -4.00 34.64 -8.72
CA HIS A 363 -4.51 36.02 -8.67
C HIS A 363 -3.88 36.74 -7.47
N VAL A 364 -3.32 37.93 -7.71
CA VAL A 364 -2.88 38.85 -6.65
C VAL A 364 -3.65 40.16 -6.82
N SER A 365 -4.50 40.52 -5.86
CA SER A 365 -5.05 41.87 -5.73
C SER A 365 -4.36 42.57 -4.56
N THR A 366 -3.76 43.74 -4.77
CA THR A 366 -3.23 44.57 -3.68
C THR A 366 -4.16 45.73 -3.40
N GLU A 367 -4.72 45.81 -2.19
CA GLU A 367 -5.22 47.07 -1.63
C GLU A 367 -4.05 47.88 -1.07
N SER A 368 -3.97 49.16 -1.43
CA SER A 368 -3.03 50.09 -0.79
C SER A 368 -3.72 50.74 0.41
N ALA A 369 -3.37 50.34 1.63
CA ALA A 369 -3.78 51.05 2.84
C ALA A 369 -3.00 52.37 2.94
N GLY A 370 -3.72 53.48 2.80
CA GLY A 370 -3.23 54.82 3.08
C GLY A 370 -2.94 55.02 4.57
N ALA A 371 -1.92 55.82 4.85
CA ALA A 371 -1.47 56.13 6.20
C ALA A 371 -2.57 56.76 7.08
N ALA A 372 -2.69 56.30 8.33
CA ALA A 372 -3.39 57.06 9.38
C ALA A 372 -2.62 56.98 10.70
N ARG A 373 -2.20 58.15 11.19
CA ARG A 373 -1.67 58.39 12.53
C ARG A 373 -2.83 58.50 13.54
N ASN A 374 -2.57 58.01 14.76
CA ASN A 374 -3.12 58.37 16.07
C ASN A 374 -4.65 58.49 16.26
N GLY A 375 -5.17 57.74 17.25
CA GLY A 375 -6.31 58.17 18.06
C GLY A 375 -7.25 57.05 18.53
N THR A 376 -7.31 56.88 19.85
CA THR A 376 -8.51 56.50 20.65
C THR A 376 -9.18 55.11 20.50
N SER A 377 -9.00 54.31 21.56
CA SER A 377 -10.00 53.57 22.37
C SER A 377 -10.99 52.55 21.75
N ILE A 378 -10.81 51.30 22.20
CA ILE A 378 -11.77 50.25 22.66
C ILE A 378 -12.70 49.55 21.62
N PRO A 379 -12.80 48.19 21.61
CA PRO A 379 -13.51 47.37 20.61
C PRO A 379 -14.98 47.07 20.98
N PRO A 380 -15.81 46.54 20.05
CA PRO A 380 -16.44 45.23 20.33
C PRO A 380 -16.74 44.31 19.12
N LYS A 381 -16.86 43.01 19.46
CA LYS A 381 -17.43 41.83 18.78
C LYS A 381 -18.27 42.01 17.48
N ALA A 382 -18.03 41.14 16.50
CA ALA A 382 -18.99 40.71 15.45
C ALA A 382 -18.68 39.24 15.12
N ASP A 383 -19.53 38.26 15.46
CA ASP A 383 -20.78 37.78 14.83
C ASP A 383 -20.53 36.88 13.59
N PRO A 384 -20.86 35.56 13.61
CA PRO A 384 -20.39 34.58 12.61
C PRO A 384 -21.17 34.48 11.28
N ASP A 385 -22.18 35.31 11.00
CA ASP A 385 -23.18 35.00 9.96
C ASP A 385 -23.29 35.99 8.78
N LEU A 386 -22.14 36.37 8.20
CA LEU A 386 -22.11 37.14 6.95
C LEU A 386 -21.00 36.62 6.05
N MET A 387 -21.31 35.64 5.19
CA MET A 387 -20.91 35.62 3.77
C MET A 387 -21.60 34.44 3.05
N SER A 388 -22.88 34.63 2.72
CA SER A 388 -23.45 34.04 1.51
C SER A 388 -23.93 35.19 0.62
N ARG A 389 -23.37 35.30 -0.59
CA ARG A 389 -24.02 35.71 -1.85
C ARG A 389 -22.98 35.99 -2.95
N ASN A 390 -22.99 35.07 -3.92
CA ASN A 390 -22.88 35.20 -5.38
C ASN A 390 -21.64 35.87 -6.03
N GLN A 391 -20.84 35.08 -6.77
CA GLN A 391 -20.91 34.74 -8.22
C GLN A 391 -20.17 35.80 -9.06
N SER A 392 -19.13 35.47 -9.85
CA SER A 392 -19.24 34.64 -11.06
C SER A 392 -17.97 33.82 -11.34
N LEU A 393 -18.13 32.51 -11.56
CA LEU A 393 -17.09 31.62 -12.06
C LEU A 393 -17.20 31.57 -13.60
N SER A 394 -16.46 32.41 -14.31
CA SER A 394 -16.34 32.31 -15.77
C SER A 394 -15.31 31.24 -16.12
N ILE A 395 -15.78 30.07 -16.56
CA ILE A 395 -14.93 29.00 -17.11
C ILE A 395 -14.38 29.48 -18.46
N TRP A 396 -13.13 29.95 -18.47
CA TRP A 396 -12.42 30.29 -19.70
C TRP A 396 -12.00 29.00 -20.43
N LYS A 397 -12.35 28.87 -21.71
CA LYS A 397 -11.85 27.79 -22.56
C LYS A 397 -10.33 27.91 -22.70
N PRO A 398 -9.53 26.84 -22.51
CA PRO A 398 -8.08 26.93 -22.70
C PRO A 398 -7.79 27.19 -24.18
N ARG A 399 -7.20 28.35 -24.49
CA ARG A 399 -6.47 28.51 -25.75
C ARG A 399 -5.24 27.60 -25.66
N SER A 400 -4.99 26.81 -26.71
CA SER A 400 -3.76 26.02 -26.82
C SER A 400 -2.56 26.96 -26.90
N PHE A 401 -1.72 26.95 -25.87
CA PHE A 401 -0.45 27.66 -25.86
C PHE A 401 0.70 26.72 -26.29
N PRO A 402 1.72 27.22 -27.01
CA PRO A 402 2.91 26.43 -27.36
C PRO A 402 3.73 26.03 -26.12
N MET A 403 4.56 24.98 -26.22
CA MET A 403 5.42 24.52 -25.11
C MET A 403 6.37 25.61 -24.59
N ALA A 404 6.56 25.68 -23.27
CA ALA A 404 7.55 26.54 -22.63
C ALA A 404 8.98 26.12 -22.98
N ASP A 405 9.89 27.10 -23.12
CA ASP A 405 11.31 26.90 -23.39
C ASP A 405 12.11 26.58 -22.10
N LEU A 406 13.44 26.53 -22.21
CA LEU A 406 14.35 26.14 -21.12
C LEU A 406 14.27 27.06 -19.89
N PHE A 407 13.83 28.31 -20.04
CA PHE A 407 13.79 29.32 -18.97
C PHE A 407 12.37 29.58 -18.44
N GLY A 408 11.36 28.95 -19.03
CA GLY A 408 9.97 29.28 -18.76
C GLY A 408 9.54 30.56 -19.46
N ARG A 409 8.23 30.86 -19.44
CA ARG A 409 7.68 32.08 -20.03
C ARG A 409 7.12 33.02 -18.97
N PHE A 410 7.38 34.31 -19.18
CA PHE A 410 6.85 35.42 -18.41
C PHE A 410 6.08 36.34 -19.35
N CYS A 411 4.78 36.49 -19.12
CA CYS A 411 3.95 37.46 -19.82
C CYS A 411 3.15 38.27 -18.80
N TYR A 412 2.91 39.54 -19.09
CA TYR A 412 1.92 40.32 -18.36
C TYR A 412 0.87 40.84 -19.34
N GLU A 413 -0.35 40.96 -18.86
CA GLU A 413 -1.43 41.63 -19.59
C GLU A 413 -2.08 42.69 -18.71
N THR A 414 -2.54 43.76 -19.37
CA THR A 414 -3.30 44.82 -18.71
C THR A 414 -4.76 44.43 -18.80
N LEU A 415 -5.44 44.34 -17.65
CA LEU A 415 -6.87 44.05 -17.60
C LEU A 415 -7.60 45.39 -17.63
N ASP A 416 -8.34 45.67 -18.70
CA ASP A 416 -9.19 46.86 -18.78
C ASP A 416 -10.35 46.71 -17.77
N ASP A 417 -10.64 47.79 -17.03
CA ASP A 417 -11.79 47.84 -16.14
C ASP A 417 -13.05 47.98 -17.00
N GLU A 418 -13.92 46.97 -17.00
CA GLU A 418 -15.31 47.13 -17.43
C GLU A 418 -15.98 48.13 -16.47
N GLY A 419 -16.25 49.34 -16.95
CA GLY A 419 -16.88 50.40 -16.19
C GLY A 419 -18.39 50.26 -16.18
N ASP A 420 -18.99 50.35 -14.99
CA ASP A 420 -20.41 50.66 -14.82
C ASP A 420 -20.55 52.12 -14.35
N GLY A 421 -21.17 52.93 -15.21
CA GLY A 421 -22.26 53.85 -14.87
C GLY A 421 -22.03 55.05 -13.94
N ASP A 422 -22.10 56.23 -14.56
CA ASP A 422 -22.90 57.41 -14.14
C ASP A 422 -22.70 57.99 -12.72
N GLY A 423 -22.15 59.21 -12.65
CA GLY A 423 -22.14 60.01 -11.43
C GLY A 423 -21.06 61.09 -11.45
N ASP A 424 -21.50 62.34 -11.54
CA ASP A 424 -20.68 63.55 -11.40
C ASP A 424 -19.84 63.50 -10.12
N ASP A 425 -18.52 63.33 -10.26
CA ASP A 425 -17.56 63.84 -9.28
C ASP A 425 -16.22 64.12 -9.96
N VAL A 426 -16.07 65.36 -10.38
CA VAL A 426 -14.82 65.95 -10.86
C VAL A 426 -13.96 66.22 -9.63
N TYR A 427 -13.30 65.21 -9.06
CA TYR A 427 -11.99 65.30 -8.39
C TYR A 427 -11.59 63.91 -7.86
N GLN A 428 -10.50 63.37 -8.41
CA GLN A 428 -9.77 62.16 -7.97
C GLN A 428 -10.35 60.77 -8.31
N SER A 429 -10.32 60.38 -9.59
CA SER A 429 -10.30 58.95 -9.96
C SER A 429 -8.88 58.48 -10.27
N THR A 430 -8.17 57.96 -9.27
CA THR A 430 -7.02 57.08 -9.54
C THR A 430 -7.53 55.81 -10.22
N ARG A 431 -7.51 55.77 -11.56
CA ARG A 431 -7.79 54.56 -12.35
C ARG A 431 -6.91 53.40 -11.83
N ARG A 432 -7.53 52.41 -11.20
CA ARG A 432 -6.85 51.21 -10.68
C ARG A 432 -6.58 50.24 -11.83
N ARG A 433 -5.48 50.44 -12.58
CA ARG A 433 -5.05 49.43 -13.57
C ARG A 433 -4.73 48.10 -12.89
N ARG A 434 -5.46 47.05 -13.25
CA ARG A 434 -5.20 45.68 -12.82
C ARG A 434 -4.26 45.01 -13.83
N TYR A 435 -3.30 44.26 -13.32
CA TYR A 435 -2.32 43.52 -14.14
C TYR A 435 -2.42 42.04 -13.77
N ALA A 436 -2.45 41.17 -14.77
CA ALA A 436 -2.25 39.74 -14.57
C ALA A 436 -0.83 39.37 -15.00
N ILE A 437 -0.11 38.67 -14.12
CA ILE A 437 1.24 38.15 -14.40
C ILE A 437 1.11 36.64 -14.56
N HIS A 438 1.47 36.15 -15.74
CA HIS A 438 1.43 34.73 -16.08
C HIS A 438 2.85 34.16 -16.02
N VAL A 439 3.07 33.15 -15.17
CA VAL A 439 4.36 32.47 -14.99
C VAL A 439 4.20 31.00 -15.33
N GLN A 440 4.88 30.55 -16.39
CA GLN A 440 4.97 29.13 -16.72
C GLN A 440 6.37 28.61 -16.42
N LEU A 441 6.49 27.83 -15.34
CA LEU A 441 7.77 27.28 -14.87
C LEU A 441 8.25 26.12 -15.78
N PRO A 442 9.55 26.03 -16.07
CA PRO A 442 10.10 24.93 -16.87
C PRO A 442 10.16 23.63 -16.08
N ARG A 443 10.03 22.49 -16.78
CA ARG A 443 9.92 21.15 -16.15
C ARG A 443 11.11 20.76 -15.24
N TRP A 444 12.28 21.36 -15.41
CA TRP A 444 13.45 21.03 -14.57
C TRP A 444 13.36 21.59 -13.14
N LEU A 445 12.39 22.45 -12.84
CA LEU A 445 12.12 22.95 -11.48
C LEU A 445 11.37 21.94 -10.60
N PHE A 446 10.79 20.87 -11.17
CA PHE A 446 10.17 19.80 -10.39
C PHE A 446 11.27 19.02 -9.61
N GLY A 447 11.11 18.91 -8.28
CA GLY A 447 12.08 18.26 -7.38
C GLY A 447 13.17 19.20 -6.80
N ARG A 448 12.97 20.52 -6.85
CA ARG A 448 13.86 21.53 -6.23
C ARG A 448 13.04 22.47 -5.35
N ALA A 449 13.62 22.98 -4.27
CA ALA A 449 13.02 24.11 -3.54
C ALA A 449 13.32 25.40 -4.28
N TRP A 450 12.36 26.31 -4.32
CA TRP A 450 12.50 27.61 -4.96
C TRP A 450 11.71 28.68 -4.18
N ASP A 451 12.24 29.90 -4.18
CA ASP A 451 11.58 31.10 -3.65
C ASP A 451 11.43 32.10 -4.80
N TYR A 452 10.24 32.66 -4.95
CA TYR A 452 9.91 33.61 -6.01
C TYR A 452 9.33 34.89 -5.40
N GLN A 453 10.12 35.95 -5.43
CA GLN A 453 9.74 37.25 -4.87
C GLN A 453 9.45 38.25 -5.99
N VAL A 454 8.33 38.95 -5.87
CA VAL A 454 7.95 40.04 -6.78
C VAL A 454 7.91 41.34 -5.98
N VAL A 455 8.80 42.28 -6.30
CA VAL A 455 8.96 43.55 -5.60
C VAL A 455 8.63 44.69 -6.55
N LYS A 456 7.64 45.51 -6.18
CA LYS A 456 7.31 46.75 -6.91
C LYS A 456 8.30 47.84 -6.52
N SER A 457 9.04 48.38 -7.47
CA SER A 457 9.96 49.50 -7.29
C SER A 457 9.51 50.73 -8.09
N ALA A 458 10.11 51.90 -7.85
CA ALA A 458 9.85 53.12 -8.60
C ALA A 458 10.20 53.00 -10.10
N ALA A 459 11.05 52.04 -10.47
CA ALA A 459 11.47 51.77 -11.85
C ALA A 459 10.67 50.64 -12.53
N GLY A 460 9.66 50.07 -11.86
CA GLY A 460 8.88 48.93 -12.35
C GLY A 460 8.94 47.72 -11.41
N TRP A 461 8.54 46.55 -11.91
CA TRP A 461 8.52 45.30 -11.15
C TRP A 461 9.86 44.59 -11.24
N ARG A 462 10.38 44.16 -10.09
CA ARG A 462 11.55 43.27 -10.02
C ARG A 462 11.09 41.90 -9.56
N THR A 463 11.54 40.87 -10.26
CA THR A 463 11.31 39.48 -9.88
C THR A 463 12.63 38.85 -9.48
N ASN A 464 12.62 38.04 -8.44
CA ASN A 464 13.78 37.31 -7.95
C ASN A 464 13.38 35.85 -7.78
N LEU A 465 14.09 34.95 -8.47
CA LEU A 465 13.89 33.51 -8.39
C LEU A 465 15.15 32.89 -7.80
N GLN A 466 15.06 32.38 -6.58
CA GLN A 466 16.10 31.59 -5.94
C GLN A 466 15.77 30.11 -6.07
N VAL A 467 16.76 29.29 -6.43
CA VAL A 467 16.58 27.85 -6.63
C VAL A 467 17.66 27.08 -5.89
N TRP A 468 17.25 26.12 -5.07
CA TRP A 468 18.14 25.27 -4.29
C TRP A 468 18.06 23.82 -4.75
N ASN A 469 19.22 23.17 -4.86
CA ASN A 469 19.30 21.74 -5.15
C ASN A 469 19.22 20.97 -3.82
N ILE A 470 18.20 20.11 -3.69
CA ILE A 470 18.05 19.21 -2.54
C ILE A 470 18.54 17.82 -2.96
N ARG A 471 19.38 17.17 -2.14
CA ARG A 471 19.71 15.74 -2.30
C ARG A 471 19.35 14.95 -1.03
N PRO A 472 18.95 13.68 -1.15
CA PRO A 472 18.19 13.00 -0.10
C PRO A 472 19.03 11.97 0.64
N VAL A 473 19.28 12.15 1.95
CA VAL A 473 19.51 11.02 2.89
C VAL A 473 19.42 11.44 4.38
N SER A 474 18.36 12.13 4.76
CA SER A 474 17.89 12.23 6.16
C SER A 474 16.44 12.73 6.17
N SER A 475 15.67 12.49 7.24
CA SER A 475 14.26 12.92 7.34
C SER A 475 14.08 14.40 7.05
N VAL A 476 15.00 15.25 7.51
CA VAL A 476 15.04 16.69 7.20
C VAL A 476 15.17 16.95 5.70
N PHE A 477 16.01 16.19 5.00
CA PHE A 477 16.22 16.34 3.55
C PHE A 477 15.09 15.72 2.73
N GLN A 478 14.43 14.68 3.26
CA GLN A 478 13.28 14.05 2.64
C GLN A 478 12.04 14.95 2.73
N TYR A 479 11.77 15.57 3.88
CA TYR A 479 10.70 16.57 4.01
C TYR A 479 10.92 17.79 3.12
N ALA A 480 12.19 18.19 2.93
CA ALA A 480 12.52 19.23 1.96
C ALA A 480 12.24 18.78 0.51
N LEU A 481 12.55 17.53 0.17
CA LEU A 481 12.28 16.95 -1.15
C LEU A 481 10.77 16.82 -1.44
N GLU A 482 9.99 16.49 -0.42
CA GLU A 482 8.54 16.27 -0.48
C GLU A 482 7.73 17.59 -0.41
N GLY A 483 8.38 18.73 -0.16
CA GLY A 483 7.74 20.05 -0.13
C GLY A 483 7.02 20.38 1.18
N GLU A 484 7.34 19.69 2.27
CA GLU A 484 6.70 19.80 3.58
C GLU A 484 7.25 21.00 4.39
N LEU A 485 7.06 22.21 3.86
CA LEU A 485 7.69 23.45 4.35
C LEU A 485 7.31 23.83 5.79
N GLU A 486 6.06 23.58 6.20
CA GLU A 486 5.64 23.88 7.58
C GLU A 486 6.24 22.90 8.59
N LEU A 487 6.45 21.65 8.18
CA LEU A 487 7.09 20.64 9.02
C LEU A 487 8.55 21.00 9.28
N LEU A 488 9.27 21.44 8.25
CA LEU A 488 10.64 21.95 8.37
C LEU A 488 10.72 23.17 9.30
N ARG A 489 9.78 24.12 9.15
CA ARG A 489 9.71 25.31 10.00
C ARG A 489 9.51 24.96 11.47
N GLU A 490 8.67 23.97 11.74
CA GLU A 490 8.40 23.50 13.10
C GLU A 490 9.60 22.77 13.71
N MET A 491 10.31 21.94 12.93
CA MET A 491 11.54 21.28 13.35
C MET A 491 12.65 22.28 13.73
N PHE A 492 12.80 23.37 12.96
CA PHE A 492 13.75 24.44 13.28
C PHE A 492 13.35 25.22 14.53
N ASN A 493 12.07 25.57 14.67
CA ASN A 493 11.58 26.32 15.84
C ASN A 493 11.73 25.53 17.15
N LYS A 494 11.64 24.20 17.08
CA LYS A 494 11.80 23.33 18.25
C LYS A 494 13.25 22.90 18.51
N GLY A 495 14.21 23.33 17.68
CA GLY A 495 15.62 22.96 17.79
C GLY A 495 15.89 21.46 17.54
N ILE A 496 14.95 20.76 16.90
CA ILE A 496 15.05 19.33 16.59
C ILE A 496 15.94 19.11 15.35
N ALA A 497 16.00 20.11 14.47
CA ALA A 497 16.91 20.18 13.34
C ALA A 497 17.44 21.62 13.20
N LEU A 498 18.57 21.77 12.52
CA LEU A 498 19.11 23.07 12.13
C LEU A 498 19.12 23.18 10.60
N PRO A 499 18.94 24.39 10.04
CA PRO A 499 19.18 24.65 8.61
C PRO A 499 20.61 24.31 8.13
N PHE A 500 21.51 24.03 9.07
CA PHE A 500 22.91 23.69 8.85
C PHE A 500 23.22 22.20 9.07
N ASP A 501 22.22 21.38 9.38
CA ASP A 501 22.39 19.94 9.54
C ASP A 501 23.00 19.33 8.29
N ARG A 502 24.04 18.52 8.48
CA ARG A 502 24.88 18.01 7.38
C ARG A 502 24.56 16.56 7.05
N THR A 503 24.64 16.21 5.77
CA THR A 503 24.71 14.81 5.32
C THR A 503 26.05 14.18 5.73
N GLN A 504 26.17 12.85 5.58
CA GLN A 504 27.43 12.12 5.82
C GLN A 504 28.59 12.64 4.94
N ASP A 505 28.30 13.24 3.78
CA ASP A 505 29.28 13.86 2.88
C ASP A 505 29.55 15.36 3.20
N GLY A 506 28.98 15.90 4.28
CA GLY A 506 29.26 17.25 4.78
C GLY A 506 28.41 18.38 4.22
N PHE A 507 27.36 18.10 3.44
CA PHE A 507 26.48 19.11 2.83
C PHE A 507 25.27 19.47 3.71
N ASN A 508 24.89 20.74 3.78
CA ASN A 508 23.71 21.20 4.52
C ASN A 508 22.49 21.46 3.63
N LEU A 509 21.32 21.68 4.25
CA LEU A 509 20.08 22.14 3.61
C LEU A 509 20.28 23.41 2.76
N LEU A 510 21.23 24.27 3.15
CA LEU A 510 21.55 25.54 2.52
C LEU A 510 22.85 25.47 1.71
N HIS A 511 22.85 24.71 0.60
CA HIS A 511 23.96 24.77 -0.33
C HIS A 511 23.81 25.98 -1.27
N VAL A 512 24.65 27.01 -1.10
CA VAL A 512 24.62 28.24 -1.89
C VAL A 512 24.99 27.95 -3.35
N ARG A 513 24.18 28.43 -4.31
CA ARG A 513 24.57 28.53 -5.73
C ARG A 513 24.00 29.76 -6.44
N TYR A 514 24.87 30.35 -7.27
CA TYR A 514 24.68 31.26 -8.43
C TYR A 514 23.48 32.22 -8.45
N ASN A 515 23.81 33.51 -8.45
CA ASN A 515 22.89 34.59 -8.86
C ASN A 515 22.66 34.56 -10.37
N ILE A 516 21.40 34.45 -10.79
CA ILE A 516 20.97 34.89 -12.12
C ILE A 516 20.06 36.10 -11.89
N THR A 517 20.58 37.29 -12.16
CA THR A 517 19.82 38.54 -12.15
C THR A 517 19.38 38.84 -13.58
N ASN A 518 18.07 38.86 -13.83
CA ASN A 518 17.52 39.43 -15.06
C ASN A 518 16.87 40.78 -14.70
N GLU A 519 17.44 41.87 -15.19
CA GLU A 519 16.75 43.15 -15.24
C GLU A 519 15.82 43.16 -16.47
N LEU A 520 14.52 43.13 -16.26
CA LEU A 520 13.55 43.51 -17.28
C LEU A 520 13.36 45.03 -17.17
N ARG A 521 13.84 45.77 -18.17
CA ARG A 521 13.58 47.21 -18.34
C ARG A 521 12.25 47.46 -19.02
#